data_AF-A0A960I8E4-F1
#
_entry.id   AF-A0A960I8E4-F1
#
_cell.length_a   1.000
_cell.length_b   1.000
_cell.length_c   1.000
_cell.angle_alpha   90.00
_cell.angle_beta   90.00
_cell.angle_gamma   90.00
#
_symmetry.space_group_name_H-M   'P 1'
#
loop_
_entity.id
_entity.type
_entity.pdbx_description
1 polymer ?
#
loop_
_entity_poly.entity_id
_entity_poly.type
_entity_poly.pdbx_seq_one_letter_code
_entity_poly.pdbx_strand_id
1 'polypeptide(L)'
;MNHRDREPGGAADPFDVLRDHARAVALADRPTIDADDLVDSILLDSFAGRSPVVPVSRARRSSPMVARASQRRRRRWAAAAVATTLVGGVGVAALPRDAPADPAGDLLCRSAADGSGVTIAVELVGDPVEQCVEWWRDGSLPSGGTEGPATEVPPLLACTGRLALVEVIPVEDGQVCGDFGMVAAETNLGDRPEVTLATELEAFANTERCRSVDDVLTRAEGLLRDLGLADTWSIELADPDAPCAAAAVDPTIERVVLRTSPIAVP
;
A
#
# COMPACT_ATOMS: atom_id res chain seq x y z
N MET A 1 8.00 -39.50 -45.23
CA MET A 1 7.71 -38.07 -45.01
C MET A 1 6.79 -37.99 -43.81
N ASN A 2 7.33 -37.63 -42.65
CA ASN A 2 6.59 -37.60 -41.37
C ASN A 2 6.13 -36.17 -41.10
N HIS A 3 4.81 -35.96 -41.13
CA HIS A 3 4.16 -34.82 -40.53
C HIS A 3 4.28 -34.94 -39.01
N ARG A 4 5.02 -34.02 -38.38
CA ARG A 4 4.95 -33.79 -36.93
C ARG A 4 3.89 -32.73 -36.68
N ASP A 5 2.88 -33.13 -35.93
CA ASP A 5 1.86 -32.29 -35.34
C ASP A 5 2.51 -31.18 -34.51
N ARG A 6 2.13 -29.93 -34.80
CA ARG A 6 2.49 -28.74 -34.03
C ARG A 6 1.29 -28.46 -33.14
N GLU A 7 1.40 -28.80 -31.85
CA GLU A 7 0.36 -28.48 -30.86
C GLU A 7 0.12 -26.96 -30.81
N PRO A 8 -1.14 -26.51 -30.72
CA PRO A 8 -1.48 -25.10 -30.62
C PRO A 8 -1.08 -24.58 -29.23
N GLY A 9 -0.50 -23.37 -29.22
CA GLY A 9 0.04 -22.72 -28.03
C GLY A 9 -0.91 -22.73 -26.84
N GLY A 10 -0.42 -23.29 -25.73
CA GLY A 10 -1.05 -23.11 -24.44
C GLY A 10 -1.17 -21.62 -24.14
N ALA A 11 -2.36 -21.20 -23.71
CA ALA A 11 -2.58 -19.85 -23.24
C ALA A 11 -1.53 -19.53 -22.17
N ALA A 12 -0.79 -18.42 -22.35
CA ALA A 12 0.15 -17.93 -21.34
C ALA A 12 -0.58 -17.85 -20.00
N ASP A 13 0.03 -18.40 -18.95
CA ASP A 13 -0.55 -18.34 -17.62
C ASP A 13 -0.65 -16.85 -17.25
N PRO A 14 -1.85 -16.32 -16.94
CA PRO A 14 -2.00 -14.93 -16.54
C PRO A 14 -1.12 -14.56 -15.33
N PHE A 15 -0.68 -15.55 -14.55
CA PHE A 15 0.25 -15.36 -13.43
C PHE A 15 1.72 -15.20 -13.85
N ASP A 16 2.08 -15.56 -15.09
CA ASP A 16 3.46 -15.38 -15.58
C ASP A 16 3.81 -13.89 -15.72
N VAL A 17 2.85 -13.06 -16.14
CA VAL A 17 3.04 -11.59 -16.24
C VAL A 17 3.30 -10.98 -14.86
N LEU A 18 2.58 -11.42 -13.84
CA LEU A 18 2.77 -10.97 -12.46
C LEU A 18 4.12 -11.44 -11.89
N ARG A 19 4.50 -12.69 -12.18
CA ARG A 19 5.78 -13.27 -11.73
C ARG A 19 6.98 -12.54 -12.36
N ASP A 20 6.90 -12.22 -13.65
CA ASP A 20 7.94 -11.47 -14.35
C ASP A 20 8.07 -10.03 -13.86
N HIS A 21 6.94 -9.37 -13.56
CA HIS A 21 6.96 -8.04 -12.96
C HIS A 21 7.58 -8.05 -11.55
N ALA A 22 7.17 -9.00 -10.69
CA ALA A 22 7.72 -9.14 -9.34
C ALA A 22 9.23 -9.40 -9.36
N ARG A 23 9.71 -10.23 -10.29
CA ARG A 23 11.16 -10.44 -10.49
C ARG A 23 11.89 -9.17 -10.92
N ALA A 24 11.31 -8.38 -11.83
CA ALA A 24 11.93 -7.14 -12.30
C ALA A 24 12.07 -6.11 -11.16
N VAL A 25 11.04 -5.98 -10.31
CA VAL A 25 11.08 -5.09 -9.13
C VAL A 25 12.09 -5.59 -8.09
N ALA A 26 12.11 -6.90 -7.82
CA ALA A 26 13.06 -7.52 -6.89
C ALA A 26 14.54 -7.29 -7.30
N LEU A 27 14.84 -7.43 -8.58
CA LEU A 27 16.18 -7.21 -9.12
C LEU A 27 16.60 -5.73 -9.07
N ALA A 28 15.64 -4.80 -9.18
CA ALA A 28 15.91 -3.37 -9.06
C ALA A 28 16.21 -2.95 -7.60
N ASP A 29 15.51 -3.54 -6.63
CA ASP A 29 15.72 -3.24 -5.20
C ASP A 29 16.96 -3.94 -4.63
N ARG A 30 17.22 -5.20 -5.02
CA ARG A 30 18.30 -6.03 -4.45
C ARG A 30 19.00 -6.90 -5.50
N PRO A 31 19.97 -6.33 -6.25
CA PRO A 31 20.59 -7.01 -7.40
C PRO A 31 21.45 -8.23 -7.04
N THR A 32 21.72 -8.47 -5.75
CA THR A 32 22.56 -9.60 -5.28
C THR A 32 21.77 -10.80 -4.77
N ILE A 33 20.44 -10.71 -4.70
CA ILE A 33 19.56 -11.79 -4.22
C ILE A 33 18.94 -12.47 -5.44
N ASP A 34 18.88 -13.81 -5.43
CA ASP A 34 18.19 -14.56 -6.47
C ASP A 34 16.69 -14.22 -6.43
N ALA A 35 16.17 -13.76 -7.56
CA ALA A 35 14.79 -13.30 -7.67
C ALA A 35 13.79 -14.43 -7.39
N ASP A 36 14.16 -15.69 -7.65
CA ASP A 36 13.31 -16.85 -7.39
C ASP A 36 13.26 -17.18 -5.91
N ASP A 37 14.39 -17.06 -5.19
CA ASP A 37 14.40 -17.22 -3.74
C ASP A 37 13.59 -16.12 -3.03
N LEU A 38 13.58 -14.89 -3.56
CA LEU A 38 12.77 -13.80 -3.01
C LEU A 38 11.28 -14.04 -3.25
N VAL A 39 10.89 -14.39 -4.48
CA VAL A 39 9.50 -14.72 -4.82
C VAL A 39 9.02 -15.93 -4.02
N ASP A 40 9.82 -16.98 -3.91
CA ASP A 40 9.50 -18.15 -3.11
C ASP A 40 9.42 -17.81 -1.62
N SER A 41 10.26 -16.91 -1.08
CA SER A 41 10.16 -16.48 0.31
C SER A 41 8.85 -15.72 0.60
N ILE A 42 8.41 -14.87 -0.34
CA ILE A 42 7.13 -14.14 -0.25
C ILE A 42 5.94 -15.09 -0.35
N LEU A 43 6.02 -16.10 -1.22
CA LEU A 43 4.98 -17.11 -1.39
C LEU A 43 4.95 -18.10 -0.21
N LEU A 44 6.09 -18.55 0.30
CA LEU A 44 6.20 -19.50 1.41
C LEU A 44 5.71 -18.89 2.73
N ASP A 45 5.99 -17.62 3.00
CA ASP A 45 5.40 -16.91 4.16
C ASP A 45 3.88 -16.80 4.04
N SER A 46 3.36 -16.75 2.81
CA SER A 46 1.92 -16.72 2.52
C SER A 46 1.22 -18.09 2.63
N PHE A 47 1.94 -19.21 2.49
CA PHE A 47 1.36 -20.56 2.45
C PHE A 47 1.62 -21.44 3.69
N ALA A 48 2.51 -21.04 4.62
CA ALA A 48 2.81 -21.79 5.84
C ALA A 48 1.67 -21.82 6.90
N GLY A 49 0.53 -21.17 6.64
CA GLY A 49 -0.64 -21.09 7.53
C GLY A 49 -1.58 -22.32 7.54
N ARG A 50 -1.29 -23.42 6.83
CA ARG A 50 -2.15 -24.63 6.83
C ARG A 50 -1.57 -25.75 7.69
N SER A 51 -2.07 -25.90 8.92
CA SER A 51 -1.91 -27.16 9.66
C SER A 51 -2.94 -28.21 9.20
N PRO A 52 -2.54 -29.49 9.10
CA PRO A 52 -3.40 -30.58 8.62
C PRO A 52 -4.46 -31.01 9.63
N VAL A 53 -5.64 -31.35 9.11
CA VAL A 53 -6.75 -32.00 9.81
C VAL A 53 -6.32 -33.40 10.28
N VAL A 54 -6.40 -33.67 11.59
CA VAL A 54 -6.28 -35.02 12.16
C VAL A 54 -7.69 -35.51 12.55
N PRO A 55 -8.11 -36.72 12.16
CA PRO A 55 -9.45 -37.23 12.46
C PRO A 55 -9.59 -37.79 13.88
N VAL A 56 -10.83 -37.71 14.38
CA VAL A 56 -11.32 -38.16 15.69
C VAL A 56 -11.35 -39.68 15.82
N SER A 57 -11.05 -40.23 17.01
CA SER A 57 -11.56 -41.55 17.47
C SER A 57 -11.63 -41.67 18.99
N ARG A 58 -12.71 -42.32 19.45
CA ARG A 58 -13.21 -42.50 20.83
C ARG A 58 -12.50 -43.59 21.64
N ALA A 59 -12.74 -43.52 22.96
CA ALA A 59 -12.24 -44.33 24.07
C ALA A 59 -12.56 -45.85 24.08
N ARG A 60 -11.68 -46.66 24.71
CA ARG A 60 -11.97 -47.54 25.89
C ARG A 60 -10.77 -48.41 26.34
N ARG A 61 -10.52 -48.38 27.68
CA ARG A 61 -10.01 -49.40 28.63
C ARG A 61 -8.96 -50.46 28.20
N SER A 62 -7.86 -50.56 28.96
CA SER A 62 -7.52 -51.64 29.94
C SER A 62 -6.00 -51.69 30.21
N SER A 63 -5.58 -51.60 31.49
CA SER A 63 -4.23 -51.96 31.98
C SER A 63 -4.05 -53.50 32.05
N PRO A 64 -2.92 -54.12 32.48
CA PRO A 64 -1.63 -53.58 32.98
C PRO A 64 -0.34 -54.35 32.54
N MET A 65 0.79 -53.93 33.13
CA MET A 65 1.97 -54.73 33.58
C MET A 65 3.31 -54.74 32.79
N VAL A 66 4.36 -54.28 33.52
CA VAL A 66 5.75 -54.82 33.61
C VAL A 66 6.73 -54.42 32.48
N ALA A 67 7.96 -53.95 32.69
CA ALA A 67 8.74 -53.53 33.86
C ALA A 67 10.03 -52.78 33.43
N ARG A 68 10.52 -51.94 34.38
CA ARG A 68 11.92 -51.63 34.75
C ARG A 68 12.95 -51.20 33.68
N ALA A 69 13.42 -49.96 33.84
CA ALA A 69 14.78 -49.59 34.33
C ALA A 69 14.82 -48.06 34.56
N SER A 70 14.84 -47.52 35.79
CA SER A 70 16.02 -47.10 36.57
C SER A 70 17.10 -46.42 35.71
N GLN A 71 17.61 -45.19 35.93
CA GLN A 71 17.92 -44.55 37.21
C GLN A 71 18.48 -43.11 36.96
N ARG A 72 17.98 -42.14 37.74
CA ARG A 72 18.63 -40.91 38.26
C ARG A 72 19.52 -40.05 37.32
N ARG A 73 19.10 -38.81 37.04
CA ARG A 73 19.58 -37.62 37.80
C ARG A 73 18.74 -36.37 37.48
N ARG A 74 18.52 -35.61 38.55
CA ARG A 74 17.72 -34.40 38.67
C ARG A 74 18.28 -33.25 37.81
N ARG A 75 17.40 -32.50 37.16
CA ARG A 75 17.40 -31.02 37.19
C ARG A 75 16.02 -30.51 36.78
N ARG A 76 15.36 -29.89 37.76
CA ARG A 76 14.12 -29.12 37.61
C ARG A 76 14.50 -27.80 36.96
N TRP A 77 13.96 -27.51 35.78
CA TRP A 77 13.75 -26.15 35.29
C TRP A 77 12.44 -26.16 34.52
N ALA A 78 11.41 -25.64 35.17
CA ALA A 78 10.21 -25.20 34.51
C ALA A 78 10.54 -23.87 33.81
N ALA A 79 10.32 -23.81 32.50
CA ALA A 79 10.26 -22.55 31.76
C ALA A 79 8.98 -22.60 30.93
N ALA A 80 8.03 -21.75 31.32
CA ALA A 80 6.78 -21.54 30.64
C ALA A 80 7.06 -20.93 29.26
N ALA A 81 6.52 -21.52 28.20
CA ALA A 81 6.41 -20.87 26.91
C ALA A 81 4.94 -20.44 26.76
N VAL A 82 4.73 -19.13 26.84
CA VAL A 82 3.47 -18.46 26.53
C VAL A 82 3.22 -18.63 25.04
N ALA A 83 2.10 -19.24 24.69
CA ALA A 83 1.61 -19.35 23.33
C ALA A 83 0.84 -18.08 22.98
N THR A 84 1.42 -17.23 22.13
CA THR A 84 0.73 -16.14 21.44
C THR A 84 1.21 -16.07 20.01
N THR A 85 0.46 -16.69 19.11
CA THR A 85 0.44 -16.36 17.68
C THR A 85 -0.99 -16.55 17.19
N LEU A 86 -1.75 -15.48 17.27
CA LEU A 86 -2.88 -15.17 16.39
C LEU A 86 -2.29 -14.39 15.22
N VAL A 87 -2.31 -14.94 14.01
CA VAL A 87 -2.37 -14.14 12.78
C VAL A 87 -3.31 -14.90 11.86
N GLY A 88 -4.52 -14.38 11.71
CA GLY A 88 -5.56 -14.89 10.83
C GLY A 88 -5.23 -14.57 9.38
N GLY A 89 -5.46 -15.55 8.50
CA GLY A 89 -5.32 -15.39 7.06
C GLY A 89 -6.53 -14.69 6.43
N VAL A 90 -6.22 -13.94 5.36
CA VAL A 90 -7.10 -13.11 4.55
C VAL A 90 -8.23 -13.92 3.90
N GLY A 91 -9.46 -13.45 4.07
CA GLY A 91 -10.57 -13.78 3.17
C GLY A 91 -10.64 -12.72 2.08
N VAL A 92 -10.24 -13.05 0.85
CA VAL A 92 -10.49 -12.17 -0.30
C VAL A 92 -11.97 -12.33 -0.66
N ALA A 93 -12.81 -11.48 -0.10
CA ALA A 93 -14.15 -11.26 -0.61
C ALA A 93 -14.05 -10.52 -1.95
N ALA A 94 -14.92 -10.88 -2.88
CA ALA A 94 -14.93 -10.37 -4.24
C ALA A 94 -15.07 -8.85 -4.25
N LEU A 95 -14.00 -8.15 -4.66
CA LEU A 95 -14.03 -6.71 -4.88
C LEU A 95 -15.13 -6.37 -5.91
N PRO A 96 -16.03 -5.41 -5.63
CA PRO A 96 -16.77 -4.74 -6.69
C PRO A 96 -15.76 -4.09 -7.65
N ARG A 97 -16.08 -4.13 -8.95
CA ARG A 97 -15.18 -3.90 -10.10
C ARG A 97 -14.67 -2.46 -10.29
N ASP A 98 -14.75 -1.61 -9.27
CA ASP A 98 -14.45 -0.17 -9.39
C ASP A 98 -13.23 0.28 -8.57
N ALA A 99 -12.39 -0.65 -8.09
CA ALA A 99 -11.12 -0.29 -7.50
C ALA A 99 -10.19 0.33 -8.59
N PRO A 100 -9.68 1.57 -8.40
CA PRO A 100 -8.77 2.21 -9.35
C PRO A 100 -7.54 1.33 -9.58
N ALA A 101 -7.20 1.11 -10.85
CA ALA A 101 -6.11 0.22 -11.26
C ALA A 101 -4.70 0.80 -11.01
N ASP A 102 -4.61 1.98 -10.39
CA ASP A 102 -3.36 2.71 -10.14
C ASP A 102 -3.42 3.29 -8.72
N PRO A 103 -2.60 2.81 -7.76
CA PRO A 103 -2.53 3.40 -6.43
C PRO A 103 -1.62 4.63 -6.50
N ALA A 104 -2.05 5.65 -7.25
CA ALA A 104 -1.51 7.00 -7.16
C ALA A 104 -2.12 7.76 -5.95
N GLY A 105 -2.79 7.05 -5.05
CA GLY A 105 -3.44 7.63 -3.88
C GLY A 105 -2.48 7.86 -2.73
N ASP A 106 -2.41 9.09 -2.26
CA ASP A 106 -1.73 9.56 -1.05
C ASP A 106 -2.62 9.44 0.22
N LEU A 107 -3.89 9.04 0.06
CA LEU A 107 -4.82 8.68 1.14
C LEU A 107 -5.25 7.21 1.08
N LEU A 108 -5.20 6.52 2.22
CA LEU A 108 -5.72 5.16 2.43
C LEU A 108 -6.88 5.19 3.43
N CYS A 109 -8.10 4.90 2.98
CA CYS A 109 -9.25 4.70 3.86
C CYS A 109 -9.37 3.22 4.25
N ARG A 110 -9.34 2.90 5.55
CA ARG A 110 -9.43 1.52 6.04
C ARG A 110 -10.76 1.21 6.69
N SER A 111 -11.21 -0.05 6.55
CA SER A 111 -12.39 -0.57 7.24
C SER A 111 -12.04 -1.23 8.59
N ALA A 112 -10.75 -1.44 8.88
CA ALA A 112 -10.24 -1.99 10.14
C ALA A 112 -8.85 -1.43 10.47
N ALA A 113 -8.60 -1.18 11.76
CA ALA A 113 -7.35 -0.61 12.25
C ALA A 113 -6.16 -1.59 12.24
N ASP A 114 -6.44 -2.90 12.33
CA ASP A 114 -5.43 -3.96 12.33
C ASP A 114 -4.98 -4.38 10.92
N GLY A 115 -5.53 -3.75 9.88
CA GLY A 115 -5.25 -4.05 8.48
C GLY A 115 -5.92 -5.32 7.95
N SER A 116 -6.79 -5.98 8.71
CA SER A 116 -7.54 -7.15 8.26
C SER A 116 -8.77 -6.81 7.38
N GLY A 117 -9.05 -5.53 7.18
CA GLY A 117 -10.23 -5.01 6.49
C GLY A 117 -10.00 -4.57 5.05
N VAL A 118 -11.06 -4.01 4.45
CA VAL A 118 -11.00 -3.37 3.13
C VAL A 118 -10.17 -2.08 3.25
N THR A 119 -9.34 -1.84 2.24
CA THR A 119 -8.59 -0.59 2.10
C THR A 119 -8.90 0.00 0.72
N ILE A 120 -9.24 1.29 0.69
CA ILE A 120 -9.44 2.04 -0.54
C ILE A 120 -8.34 3.10 -0.60
N ALA A 121 -7.58 3.12 -1.69
CA ALA A 121 -6.61 4.15 -1.97
C ALA A 121 -7.23 5.22 -2.87
N VAL A 122 -7.13 6.49 -2.47
CA VAL A 122 -7.63 7.64 -3.22
C VAL A 122 -6.61 8.79 -3.16
N GLU A 123 -6.74 9.72 -4.10
CA GLU A 123 -6.05 11.00 -4.01
C GLU A 123 -6.64 11.83 -2.86
N LEU A 124 -5.76 12.37 -2.04
CA LEU A 124 -6.08 13.18 -0.88
C LEU A 124 -6.50 14.57 -1.32
N VAL A 125 -7.78 14.87 -1.16
CA VAL A 125 -8.35 16.18 -1.47
C VAL A 125 -9.04 16.72 -0.23
N GLY A 126 -8.47 17.78 0.35
CA GLY A 126 -9.04 18.43 1.53
C GLY A 126 -8.85 17.63 2.83
N ASP A 127 -9.92 17.49 3.62
CA ASP A 127 -9.87 16.76 4.90
C ASP A 127 -9.90 15.24 4.65
N PRO A 128 -8.84 14.50 5.03
CA PRO A 128 -8.77 13.05 4.85
C PRO A 128 -9.91 12.32 5.56
N VAL A 129 -10.33 12.80 6.74
CA VAL A 129 -11.40 12.17 7.51
C VAL A 129 -12.72 12.30 6.78
N GLU A 130 -13.09 13.51 6.35
CA GLU A 130 -14.34 13.72 5.60
C GLU A 130 -14.37 12.92 4.30
N GLN A 131 -13.26 12.84 3.57
CA GLN A 131 -13.16 12.06 2.33
C GLN A 131 -13.40 10.57 2.58
N CYS A 132 -12.88 10.01 3.67
CA CYS A 132 -13.11 8.60 4.03
C CYS A 132 -14.51 8.33 4.62
N VAL A 133 -15.14 9.32 5.24
CA VAL A 133 -16.52 9.19 5.76
C VAL A 133 -17.51 8.84 4.65
N GLU A 134 -17.32 9.35 3.42
CA GLU A 134 -18.22 9.05 2.29
C GLU A 134 -18.24 7.55 1.95
N TRP A 135 -17.06 6.93 1.86
CA TRP A 135 -16.91 5.49 1.61
C TRP A 135 -17.44 4.59 2.73
N TRP A 136 -17.45 5.09 3.97
CA TRP A 136 -18.11 4.40 5.09
C TRP A 136 -19.64 4.49 4.99
N ARG A 137 -20.17 5.65 4.59
CA ARG A 137 -21.62 5.89 4.47
C ARG A 137 -22.24 5.10 3.32
N ASP A 138 -21.53 4.96 2.21
CA ASP A 138 -22.02 4.21 1.05
C ASP A 138 -21.88 2.68 1.21
N GLY A 139 -21.07 2.22 2.17
CA GLY A 139 -20.85 0.81 2.48
C GLY A 139 -19.68 0.16 1.74
N SER A 140 -18.88 0.93 1.00
CA SER A 140 -17.64 0.47 0.36
C SER A 140 -16.58 0.09 1.38
N LEU A 141 -16.61 0.72 2.57
CA LEU A 141 -15.85 0.31 3.75
C LEU A 141 -16.78 -0.37 4.76
N PRO A 142 -16.79 -1.73 4.83
CA PRO A 142 -17.70 -2.46 5.70
C PRO A 142 -17.28 -2.40 7.17
N SER A 143 -18.23 -2.08 8.05
CA SER A 143 -18.07 -2.24 9.51
C SER A 143 -17.97 -3.72 9.87
N GLY A 144 -16.89 -4.11 10.54
CA GLY A 144 -16.75 -5.44 11.14
C GLY A 144 -16.79 -6.60 10.13
N GLY A 145 -16.46 -6.36 8.86
CA GLY A 145 -16.42 -7.39 7.82
C GLY A 145 -17.79 -7.81 7.26
N THR A 146 -18.86 -7.08 7.56
CA THR A 146 -20.19 -7.27 6.96
C THR A 146 -20.42 -6.28 5.82
N GLU A 147 -20.64 -6.79 4.60
CA GLU A 147 -20.94 -5.98 3.41
C GLU A 147 -22.27 -5.23 3.55
N GLY A 148 -22.26 -3.93 3.21
CA GLY A 148 -23.44 -3.06 3.23
C GLY A 148 -23.16 -1.70 3.88
N PRO A 149 -24.05 -0.70 3.69
CA PRO A 149 -23.91 0.62 4.30
C PRO A 149 -23.80 0.47 5.81
N ALA A 150 -22.78 1.09 6.40
CA ALA A 150 -22.64 1.11 7.84
C ALA A 150 -23.83 1.86 8.45
N THR A 151 -24.49 1.25 9.44
CA THR A 151 -25.56 1.94 10.18
C THR A 151 -25.04 3.17 10.92
N GLU A 152 -23.74 3.20 11.21
CA GLU A 152 -23.03 4.30 11.84
C GLU A 152 -21.57 4.28 11.39
N VAL A 153 -21.00 5.45 11.08
CA VAL A 153 -19.58 5.59 10.76
C VAL A 153 -18.81 5.59 12.09
N PRO A 154 -17.84 4.69 12.30
CA PRO A 154 -17.06 4.68 13.52
C PRO A 154 -16.27 5.98 13.67
N PRO A 155 -15.81 6.34 14.89
CA PRO A 155 -14.81 7.39 15.04
C PRO A 155 -13.61 7.09 14.13
N LEU A 156 -13.22 8.07 13.32
CA LEU A 156 -12.13 7.94 12.38
C LEU A 156 -10.95 8.80 12.82
N LEU A 157 -9.75 8.31 12.56
CA LEU A 157 -8.51 8.99 12.87
C LEU A 157 -7.59 9.00 11.65
N ALA A 158 -7.12 10.17 11.25
CA ALA A 158 -6.12 10.33 10.20
C ALA A 158 -4.71 10.25 10.79
N CYS A 159 -3.92 9.31 10.28
CA CYS A 159 -2.57 9.01 10.73
C CYS A 159 -1.61 8.96 9.54
N THR A 160 -0.35 9.35 9.72
CA THR A 160 0.69 9.16 8.70
C THR A 160 1.45 7.86 8.99
N GLY A 161 1.38 6.94 8.03
CA GLY A 161 2.01 5.62 8.09
C GLY A 161 3.49 5.64 7.74
N ARG A 162 4.14 4.47 7.76
CA ARG A 162 5.58 4.31 7.48
C ARG A 162 5.97 4.61 6.04
N LEU A 163 5.00 4.59 5.13
CA LEU A 163 5.19 4.91 3.71
C LEU A 163 4.95 6.41 3.43
N ALA A 164 4.85 7.24 4.48
CA ALA A 164 4.49 8.65 4.40
C ALA A 164 3.12 8.94 3.74
N LEU A 165 2.27 7.91 3.59
CA LEU A 165 0.89 8.05 3.16
C LEU A 165 0.00 8.44 4.34
N VAL A 166 -1.05 9.20 4.06
CA VAL A 166 -2.11 9.44 5.05
C VAL A 166 -3.02 8.22 5.06
N GLU A 167 -3.30 7.70 6.24
CA GLU A 167 -4.16 6.56 6.47
C GLU A 167 -5.27 6.97 7.44
N VAL A 168 -6.52 6.79 7.03
CA VAL A 168 -7.68 7.01 7.90
C VAL A 168 -8.18 5.67 8.38
N ILE A 169 -8.15 5.49 9.69
CA ILE A 169 -8.47 4.24 10.35
C ILE A 169 -9.65 4.41 11.30
N PRO A 170 -10.52 3.40 11.44
CA PRO A 170 -11.54 3.40 12.48
C PRO A 170 -10.89 3.17 13.83
N VAL A 171 -11.34 3.89 14.86
CA VAL A 171 -10.81 3.81 16.22
C VAL A 171 -11.92 3.73 17.25
N GLU A 172 -11.58 3.17 18.41
CA GLU A 172 -12.39 3.24 19.63
C GLU A 172 -12.11 4.56 20.37
N ASP A 173 -13.03 4.92 21.28
CA ASP A 173 -12.94 6.16 22.05
C ASP A 173 -11.60 6.28 22.81
N GLY A 174 -10.88 7.37 22.55
CA GLY A 174 -9.63 7.72 23.24
C GLY A 174 -8.37 7.09 22.65
N GLN A 175 -8.46 6.29 21.58
CA GLN A 175 -7.28 5.82 20.86
C GLN A 175 -6.65 6.95 20.03
N VAL A 176 -5.33 6.87 19.85
CA VAL A 176 -4.52 7.84 19.09
C VAL A 176 -3.61 7.12 18.08
N CYS A 177 -3.06 7.84 17.10
CA CYS A 177 -2.20 7.23 16.05
C CYS A 177 -0.99 6.48 16.62
N GLY A 178 -0.47 6.94 17.77
CA GLY A 178 0.63 6.29 18.46
C GLY A 178 0.32 4.85 18.90
N ASP A 179 -0.95 4.52 19.16
CA ASP A 179 -1.38 3.17 19.53
C ASP A 179 -1.20 2.18 18.37
N PHE A 180 -1.14 2.69 17.14
CA PHE A 180 -0.95 1.94 15.90
C PHE A 180 0.47 2.06 15.34
N GLY A 181 1.38 2.69 16.09
CA GLY A 181 2.75 2.95 15.64
C GLY A 181 2.84 3.95 14.49
N MET A 182 1.85 4.85 14.39
CA MET A 182 1.77 5.91 13.39
C MET A 182 1.85 7.29 14.06
N VAL A 183 2.01 8.33 13.25
CA VAL A 183 2.01 9.72 13.71
C VAL A 183 0.65 10.33 13.34
N ALA A 184 0.16 11.31 14.11
CA ALA A 184 -1.04 12.04 13.72
C ALA A 184 -0.80 12.69 12.35
N ALA A 185 -1.73 12.49 11.40
CA ALA A 185 -1.65 13.18 10.14
C ALA A 185 -1.89 14.68 10.39
N GLU A 186 -1.11 15.52 9.73
CA GLU A 186 -1.43 16.93 9.64
C GLU A 186 -2.63 17.08 8.71
N THR A 187 -3.82 17.31 9.26
CA THR A 187 -5.07 17.37 8.48
C THR A 187 -5.28 18.71 7.75
N ASN A 188 -4.44 19.71 8.00
CA ASN A 188 -4.46 21.01 7.31
C ASN A 188 -3.54 21.02 6.07
N LEU A 189 -3.58 19.97 5.25
CA LEU A 189 -2.80 19.94 4.01
C LEU A 189 -3.26 21.01 3.01
N GLY A 190 -4.54 21.38 3.03
CA GLY A 190 -5.10 22.43 2.16
C GLY A 190 -4.50 23.82 2.39
N ASP A 191 -3.95 24.08 3.58
CA ASP A 191 -3.27 25.33 3.91
C ASP A 191 -1.74 25.25 3.66
N ARG A 192 -1.23 24.09 3.22
CA ARG A 192 0.20 23.93 2.94
C ARG A 192 0.54 24.53 1.58
N PRO A 193 1.42 25.54 1.53
CA PRO A 193 1.76 26.21 0.28
C PRO A 193 2.34 25.25 -0.78
N GLU A 194 3.06 24.21 -0.37
CA GLU A 194 3.63 23.19 -1.26
C GLU A 194 2.59 22.27 -1.91
N VAL A 195 1.46 22.00 -1.23
CA VAL A 195 0.35 21.24 -1.81
C VAL A 195 -0.33 22.10 -2.87
N THR A 196 -0.60 23.37 -2.53
CA THR A 196 -1.14 24.33 -3.50
C THR A 196 -0.23 24.50 -4.71
N LEU A 197 1.10 24.57 -4.50
CA LEU A 197 2.09 24.62 -5.56
C LEU A 197 1.99 23.41 -6.48
N ALA A 198 1.96 22.19 -5.92
CA ALA A 198 1.88 20.95 -6.68
C ALA A 198 0.61 20.90 -7.53
N THR A 199 -0.56 21.12 -6.93
CA THR A 199 -1.86 21.07 -7.60
C THR A 199 -1.97 22.11 -8.72
N GLU A 200 -1.60 23.36 -8.46
CA GLU A 200 -1.69 24.45 -9.45
C GLU A 200 -0.71 24.26 -10.61
N LEU A 201 0.50 23.78 -10.32
CA LEU A 201 1.52 23.57 -11.33
C LEU A 201 1.23 22.33 -12.19
N GLU A 202 0.71 21.26 -11.59
CA GLU A 202 0.23 20.08 -12.32
C GLU A 202 -0.93 20.44 -13.25
N ALA A 203 -1.94 21.13 -12.74
CA ALA A 203 -3.10 21.57 -13.54
C ALA A 203 -2.71 22.49 -14.71
N PHE A 204 -1.59 23.22 -14.60
CA PHE A 204 -1.09 24.10 -15.66
C PHE A 204 -0.15 23.41 -16.65
N ALA A 205 0.83 22.65 -16.15
CA ALA A 205 1.96 22.11 -16.93
C ALA A 205 1.69 20.70 -17.46
N ASN A 206 0.93 19.88 -16.73
CA ASN A 206 0.70 18.47 -17.06
C ASN A 206 -0.62 18.26 -17.81
N THR A 207 -0.98 19.21 -18.68
CA THR A 207 -2.18 19.12 -19.53
C THR A 207 -1.88 18.45 -20.87
N GLU A 208 -2.91 18.03 -21.60
CA GLU A 208 -2.78 17.53 -22.98
C GLU A 208 -2.19 18.56 -23.97
N ARG A 209 -2.12 19.84 -23.60
CA ARG A 209 -1.56 20.90 -24.45
C ARG A 209 -0.09 21.12 -24.12
N CYS A 210 0.76 21.05 -25.14
CA CYS A 210 2.17 21.41 -25.04
C CYS A 210 2.33 22.85 -24.50
N ARG A 211 3.14 23.00 -23.44
CA ARG A 211 3.56 24.28 -22.86
C ARG A 211 5.06 24.44 -23.05
N SER A 212 5.52 25.63 -23.40
CA SER A 212 6.96 25.89 -23.49
C SER A 212 7.60 25.81 -22.11
N VAL A 213 8.90 25.51 -22.07
CA VAL A 213 9.70 25.55 -20.84
C VAL A 213 9.59 26.92 -20.16
N ASP A 214 9.67 28.01 -20.93
CA ASP A 214 9.57 29.39 -20.41
C ASP A 214 8.21 29.69 -19.75
N ASP A 215 7.10 29.20 -20.32
CA ASP A 215 5.75 29.40 -19.75
C ASP A 215 5.62 28.67 -18.41
N VAL A 216 6.08 27.42 -18.35
CA VAL A 216 6.03 26.60 -17.12
C VAL A 216 6.97 27.18 -16.06
N LEU A 217 8.18 27.62 -16.44
CA LEU A 217 9.12 28.27 -15.53
C LEU A 217 8.53 29.55 -14.94
N THR A 218 7.98 30.42 -15.79
CA THR A 218 7.35 31.68 -15.36
C THR A 218 6.18 31.40 -14.40
N ARG A 219 5.36 30.37 -14.67
CA ARG A 219 4.26 29.98 -13.78
C ARG A 219 4.77 29.46 -12.44
N ALA A 220 5.80 28.59 -12.45
CA ALA A 220 6.39 28.04 -11.24
C ALA A 220 7.01 29.13 -10.36
N GLU A 221 7.79 30.05 -10.93
CA GLU A 221 8.35 31.20 -10.20
C GLU A 221 7.27 32.11 -9.61
N GLY A 222 6.18 32.31 -10.35
CA GLY A 222 5.01 33.05 -9.87
C GLY A 222 4.38 32.39 -8.64
N LEU A 223 4.07 31.10 -8.75
CA LEU A 223 3.48 30.33 -7.64
C LEU A 223 4.40 30.30 -6.41
N LEU A 224 5.71 30.04 -6.59
CA LEU A 224 6.66 30.06 -5.47
C LEU A 224 6.68 31.41 -4.75
N ARG A 225 6.57 32.52 -5.48
CA ARG A 225 6.51 33.86 -4.88
C ARG A 225 5.20 34.11 -4.14
N ASP A 226 4.07 33.79 -4.78
CA ASP A 226 2.73 34.02 -4.24
C ASP A 226 2.48 33.20 -2.96
N LEU A 227 3.09 32.01 -2.88
CA LEU A 227 2.99 31.08 -1.77
C LEU A 227 4.09 31.29 -0.70
N GLY A 228 4.98 32.26 -0.87
CA GLY A 228 6.05 32.55 0.09
C GLY A 228 7.17 31.51 0.15
N LEU A 229 7.34 30.71 -0.90
CA LEU A 229 8.31 29.61 -1.03
C LEU A 229 9.59 29.99 -1.80
N ALA A 230 9.61 31.17 -2.44
CA ALA A 230 10.67 31.57 -3.37
C ALA A 230 12.10 31.62 -2.78
N ASP A 231 12.24 31.77 -1.45
CA ASP A 231 13.54 31.88 -0.79
C ASP A 231 14.15 30.53 -0.41
N THR A 232 13.34 29.48 -0.27
CA THR A 232 13.80 28.15 0.16
C THR A 232 13.73 27.11 -0.96
N TRP A 233 12.85 27.31 -1.93
CA TRP A 233 12.65 26.37 -3.03
C TRP A 233 13.55 26.65 -4.23
N SER A 234 13.92 25.58 -4.93
CA SER A 234 14.70 25.62 -6.18
C SER A 234 13.89 25.13 -7.37
N ILE A 235 14.16 25.68 -8.56
CA ILE A 235 13.64 25.16 -9.83
C ILE A 235 14.79 24.54 -10.62
N GLU A 236 14.61 23.30 -11.06
CA GLU A 236 15.57 22.56 -11.88
C GLU A 236 14.98 22.29 -13.26
N LEU A 237 15.74 22.60 -14.32
CA LEU A 237 15.39 22.30 -15.69
C LEU A 237 16.18 21.07 -16.14
N ALA A 238 15.50 19.93 -16.32
CA ALA A 238 16.14 18.71 -16.79
C ALA A 238 16.53 18.77 -18.28
N ASP A 239 15.72 19.47 -19.09
CA ASP A 239 15.96 19.68 -20.52
C ASP A 239 15.50 21.10 -20.91
N PRO A 240 16.42 22.08 -20.97
CA PRO A 240 16.07 23.47 -21.26
C PRO A 240 15.66 23.70 -22.72
N ASP A 241 16.04 22.80 -23.63
CA ASP A 241 15.76 22.92 -25.07
C ASP A 241 14.50 22.14 -25.49
N ALA A 242 13.81 21.51 -24.53
CA ALA A 242 12.59 20.76 -24.76
C ALA A 242 11.49 21.69 -25.34
N PRO A 243 10.81 21.29 -26.43
CA PRO A 243 9.72 22.10 -27.00
C PRO A 243 8.48 22.12 -26.10
N CYS A 244 8.32 21.09 -25.26
CA CYS A 244 7.20 20.93 -24.33
C CYS A 244 7.73 20.56 -22.94
N ALA A 245 7.25 21.25 -21.91
CA ALA A 245 7.59 20.99 -20.52
C ALA A 245 6.41 20.41 -19.75
N ALA A 246 6.72 19.49 -18.84
CA ALA A 246 5.89 19.02 -17.74
C ALA A 246 6.58 19.38 -16.42
N ALA A 247 5.83 19.46 -15.34
CA ALA A 247 6.37 19.81 -14.03
C ALA A 247 6.12 18.69 -13.01
N ALA A 248 7.04 18.56 -12.07
CA ALA A 248 6.90 17.75 -10.87
C ALA A 248 7.36 18.58 -9.67
N VAL A 249 6.73 18.36 -8.52
CA VAL A 249 7.05 19.05 -7.26
C VAL A 249 7.53 17.99 -6.27
N ASP A 250 8.72 18.19 -5.71
CA ASP A 250 9.28 17.36 -4.65
C ASP A 250 9.39 18.20 -3.35
N PRO A 251 8.43 18.05 -2.43
CA PRO A 251 8.43 18.79 -1.18
C PRO A 251 9.50 18.32 -0.19
N THR A 252 10.10 17.14 -0.39
CA THR A 252 11.11 16.59 0.53
C THR A 252 12.43 17.35 0.43
N ILE A 253 12.76 17.81 -0.78
CA ILE A 253 13.98 18.57 -1.07
C ILE A 253 13.69 20.00 -1.53
N GLU A 254 12.44 20.46 -1.36
CA GLU A 254 11.97 21.81 -1.71
C GLU A 254 12.33 22.19 -3.16
N ARG A 255 11.90 21.35 -4.11
CA ARG A 255 12.27 21.49 -5.52
C ARG A 255 11.10 21.34 -6.48
N VAL A 256 11.10 22.17 -7.52
CA VAL A 256 10.28 22.00 -8.71
C VAL A 256 11.18 21.51 -9.85
N VAL A 257 10.81 20.40 -10.50
CA VAL A 257 11.57 19.84 -11.64
C VAL A 257 10.75 20.01 -12.91
N LEU A 258 11.30 20.71 -13.89
CA LEU A 258 10.77 20.86 -15.23
C LEU A 258 11.43 19.82 -16.13
N ARG A 259 10.62 18.96 -16.74
CA ARG A 259 11.07 17.85 -17.60
C ARG A 259 10.38 17.90 -18.94
N THR A 260 10.96 17.24 -19.93
CA THR A 260 10.34 17.08 -21.25
C THR A 260 8.98 16.39 -21.09
N SER A 261 7.93 17.00 -21.62
CA SER A 261 6.61 16.38 -21.63
C SER A 261 6.59 15.25 -22.67
N PRO A 262 6.04 14.05 -22.35
CA PRO A 262 5.94 12.95 -23.29
C PRO A 262 4.89 13.20 -24.39
N ILE A 263 4.11 14.27 -24.28
CA ILE A 263 3.14 14.67 -25.29
C ILE A 263 3.93 15.12 -26.52
N ALA A 264 4.09 14.18 -27.45
CA ALA A 264 4.71 14.43 -28.74
C ALA A 264 3.96 15.56 -29.46
N VAL A 265 4.72 16.56 -29.89
CA VAL A 265 4.25 17.62 -30.78
C VAL A 265 3.54 16.97 -31.98
N PRO A 266 2.28 17.31 -32.29
CA PRO A 266 1.63 16.85 -33.52
C PRO A 266 2.30 17.43 -34.78
#